data_AF-Q14NB0-F1
#
_entry.id   AF-Q14NB0-F1
#
_cell.length_a   1.000
_cell.length_b   1.000
_cell.length_c   1.000
_cell.angle_alpha   90.00
_cell.angle_beta   90.00
_cell.angle_gamma   90.00
#
_symmetry.space_group_name_H-M   'P 1'
#
loop_
_entity.id
_entity.type
_entity.pdbx_description
1 polymer ?
#
loop_
_entity_poly.entity_id
_entity_poly.type
_entity_poly.pdbx_seq_one_letter_code
_entity_poly.pdbx_strand_id
1 'polypeptide(L)'
;MLIFLSLTTGHYVLNFFKEFIGTPAILIGLFALVGCLLQRKKFTETISATIKTTIGFLIISGGAGILVGAVGKLGNAFNLLFGINGIIASNDVISGLFLNSLPKIVLAGALIMICAMLLNIVLACITSYKYI
;
A
#
# COMPACT_ATOMS: atom_id res chain seq x y z
N MET A 1 -25.70 32.19 -0.02
CA MET A 1 -25.03 31.74 -1.26
C MET A 1 -23.49 31.66 -1.16
N LEU A 2 -22.83 32.21 -0.13
CA LEU A 2 -21.37 32.09 0.07
C LEU A 2 -20.93 30.92 0.97
N ILE A 3 -21.81 30.40 1.84
CA ILE A 3 -21.49 29.32 2.79
C ILE A 3 -21.52 27.92 2.12
N PHE A 4 -22.32 27.75 1.06
CA PHE A 4 -22.41 26.49 0.31
C PHE A 4 -21.16 26.23 -0.56
N LEU A 5 -20.44 27.28 -0.96
CA LEU A 5 -19.26 27.19 -1.82
C LEU A 5 -17.97 26.84 -1.03
N SER A 6 -17.93 27.12 0.28
CA SER A 6 -16.82 26.72 1.16
C SER A 6 -16.88 25.24 1.57
N LEU A 7 -18.09 24.68 1.71
CA LEU A 7 -18.30 23.26 2.03
C LEU A 7 -17.93 22.35 0.85
N THR A 8 -18.20 22.79 -0.38
CA THR A 8 -17.87 22.02 -1.58
C THR A 8 -16.38 22.06 -1.91
N THR A 9 -15.74 23.24 -1.83
CA THR A 9 -14.29 23.39 -2.07
C THR A 9 -13.46 22.62 -1.04
N GLY A 10 -13.86 22.64 0.24
CA GLY A 10 -13.25 21.81 1.28
C GLY A 10 -13.34 20.31 0.97
N HIS A 11 -14.49 19.85 0.47
CA HIS A 11 -14.70 18.44 0.10
C HIS A 11 -13.88 18.03 -1.15
N TYR A 12 -13.72 18.92 -2.13
CA TYR A 12 -12.87 18.68 -3.30
C TYR A 12 -11.39 18.60 -2.93
N VAL A 13 -10.91 19.51 -2.07
CA VAL A 13 -9.52 19.48 -1.59
C VAL A 13 -9.26 18.21 -0.79
N LEU A 14 -10.17 17.83 0.10
CA LEU A 14 -10.01 16.64 0.94
C LEU A 14 -10.08 15.34 0.13
N ASN A 15 -10.96 15.27 -0.87
CA ASN A 15 -10.99 14.15 -1.81
C ASN A 15 -9.75 14.11 -2.71
N PHE A 16 -9.26 15.26 -3.18
CA PHE A 16 -8.03 15.33 -3.96
C PHE A 16 -6.85 14.76 -3.16
N PHE A 17 -6.66 15.19 -1.91
CA PHE A 17 -5.58 14.64 -1.07
C PHE A 17 -5.76 13.14 -0.80
N LYS A 18 -7.00 12.67 -0.56
CA LYS A 18 -7.28 11.24 -0.39
C LYS A 18 -6.96 10.41 -1.63
N GLU A 19 -7.35 10.86 -2.82
CA GLU A 19 -7.09 10.12 -4.07
C GLU A 19 -5.62 10.23 -4.50
N PHE A 20 -5.02 11.40 -4.31
CA PHE A 20 -3.61 11.66 -4.65
C PHE A 20 -2.66 10.82 -3.78
N ILE A 21 -2.87 10.79 -2.46
CA ILE A 21 -2.06 10.00 -1.52
C ILE A 21 -2.51 8.53 -1.53
N GLY A 22 -3.79 8.28 -1.77
CA GLY A 22 -4.36 6.92 -1.84
C GLY A 22 -3.93 6.14 -3.06
N THR A 23 -3.38 6.79 -4.10
CA THR A 23 -2.79 6.12 -5.26
C THR A 23 -1.36 5.67 -4.93
N PRO A 24 -1.10 4.37 -4.75
CA PRO A 24 0.20 3.92 -4.25
C PRO A 24 1.35 4.32 -5.18
N ALA A 25 1.13 4.29 -6.51
CA ALA A 25 2.14 4.67 -7.49
C ALA A 25 2.74 6.08 -7.25
N ILE A 26 1.90 7.03 -6.85
CA ILE A 26 2.33 8.41 -6.55
C ILE A 26 3.16 8.43 -5.26
N LEU A 27 2.76 7.64 -4.26
CA LEU A 27 3.47 7.50 -3.00
C LEU A 27 4.88 6.94 -3.20
N ILE A 28 5.03 5.85 -3.97
CA ILE A 28 6.33 5.26 -4.29
C ILE A 28 7.22 6.27 -5.04
N GLY A 29 6.66 7.00 -6.02
CA GLY A 29 7.39 8.04 -6.73
C GLY A 29 7.87 9.16 -5.80
N LEU A 30 7.04 9.58 -4.85
CA LEU A 30 7.42 10.59 -3.86
C LEU A 30 8.54 10.08 -2.94
N PHE A 31 8.50 8.82 -2.52
CA PHE A 31 9.60 8.20 -1.75
C PHE A 31 10.91 8.20 -2.52
N ALA A 32 10.89 7.91 -3.82
CA ALA A 32 12.07 7.95 -4.67
C ALA A 32 12.63 9.38 -4.83
N LEU A 33 11.74 10.36 -4.97
CA LEU A 33 12.10 11.78 -5.04
C LEU A 33 12.78 12.23 -3.74
N VAL A 34 12.13 12.00 -2.59
CA VAL A 34 12.67 12.35 -1.26
C VAL A 34 13.99 11.61 -1.00
N GLY A 35 14.06 10.32 -1.35
CA GLY A 35 15.27 9.52 -1.21
C GLY A 35 16.45 10.06 -2.02
N CYS A 36 16.22 10.50 -3.26
CA CYS A 36 17.26 11.09 -4.10
C CYS A 36 17.68 12.49 -3.63
N LEU A 37 16.74 13.29 -3.12
CA LEU A 37 17.02 14.60 -2.52
C LEU A 37 17.87 14.46 -1.25
N LEU A 38 17.54 13.51 -0.37
CA LEU A 38 18.33 13.21 0.84
C LEU A 38 19.74 12.72 0.50
N GLN A 39 19.88 11.93 -0.57
CA GLN A 39 21.17 11.48 -1.10
C GLN A 39 21.93 12.57 -1.89
N ARG A 40 21.38 13.79 -2.00
CA ARG A 40 21.97 14.94 -2.74
C ARG A 40 22.41 14.59 -4.17
N LYS A 41 21.65 13.77 -4.87
CA LYS A 41 21.94 13.39 -6.26
C LYS A 41 21.63 14.53 -7.24
N LYS A 42 22.18 14.46 -8.45
CA LYS A 42 21.95 15.47 -9.50
C LYS A 42 20.46 15.58 -9.83
N PHE A 43 20.01 16.77 -10.22
CA PHE A 43 18.60 17.04 -10.54
C PHE A 43 18.06 16.10 -11.62
N THR A 44 18.84 15.88 -12.69
CA THR A 44 18.49 14.96 -13.79
C THR A 44 18.34 13.51 -13.32
N GLU A 45 19.16 13.07 -12.37
CA GLU A 45 19.08 11.72 -11.80
C GLU A 45 17.85 11.57 -10.91
N THR A 46 17.50 12.61 -10.15
CA THR A 46 16.33 12.62 -9.25
C THR A 46 15.03 12.47 -10.04
N ILE A 47 14.86 13.23 -11.12
CA ILE A 47 13.67 13.13 -11.98
C ILE A 47 13.61 11.75 -12.64
N SER A 48 14.73 11.29 -13.21
CA SER A 48 14.79 9.99 -13.88
C SER A 48 14.49 8.84 -12.91
N ALA A 49 14.99 8.89 -11.69
CA ALA A 49 14.72 7.89 -10.65
C ALA A 49 13.24 7.89 -10.23
N THR A 50 12.67 9.08 -10.04
CA THR A 50 11.25 9.24 -9.69
C THR A 50 10.35 8.65 -10.78
N ILE A 51 10.62 8.96 -12.06
CA ILE A 51 9.83 8.42 -13.17
C ILE A 51 9.99 6.89 -13.27
N LYS A 52 11.22 6.37 -13.19
CA LYS A 52 11.47 4.92 -13.26
C LYS A 52 10.77 4.15 -12.15
N THR A 53 10.75 4.68 -10.93
CA THR A 53 10.11 4.04 -9.77
C THR A 53 8.59 4.05 -9.89
N THR A 54 7.99 5.17 -10.29
CA THR A 54 6.54 5.24 -10.56
C THR A 54 6.13 4.28 -11.67
N ILE A 55 6.84 4.28 -12.81
CA ILE A 55 6.54 3.36 -13.92
C ILE A 55 6.73 1.90 -13.49
N GLY A 56 7.80 1.59 -12.76
CA GLY A 56 8.06 0.25 -12.25
C GLY A 56 6.92 -0.24 -11.37
N PHE A 57 6.42 0.59 -10.46
CA PHE A 57 5.29 0.26 -9.61
C PHE A 57 4.00 0.03 -10.41
N LEU A 58 3.72 0.85 -11.43
CA LEU A 58 2.55 0.69 -12.30
C LEU A 58 2.59 -0.65 -13.05
N ILE A 59 3.75 -1.03 -13.59
CA ILE A 59 3.93 -2.30 -14.29
C ILE A 59 3.69 -3.48 -13.34
N ILE A 60 4.30 -3.46 -12.15
CA ILE A 60 4.12 -4.52 -11.14
C ILE A 60 2.66 -4.63 -10.72
N SER A 61 2.01 -3.49 -10.45
CA SER A 61 0.61 -3.45 -10.02
C SER A 61 -0.33 -3.96 -11.11
N GLY A 62 -0.10 -3.58 -12.37
CA GLY A 62 -0.84 -4.10 -13.51
C GLY A 62 -0.69 -5.61 -13.66
N GLY A 63 0.55 -6.13 -13.55
CA GLY A 63 0.81 -7.57 -13.59
C GLY A 63 0.17 -8.33 -12.43
N ALA A 64 0.27 -7.81 -11.21
CA ALA A 64 -0.35 -8.38 -10.02
C ALA A 64 -1.89 -8.44 -10.17
N GLY A 65 -2.52 -7.39 -10.72
CA GLY A 65 -3.95 -7.37 -10.96
C GLY A 65 -4.43 -8.48 -11.91
N ILE A 66 -3.67 -8.76 -12.98
CA ILE A 66 -3.96 -9.86 -13.90
C ILE A 66 -3.88 -11.21 -13.18
N LEU A 67 -2.83 -11.41 -12.38
CA LEU A 67 -2.63 -12.64 -11.61
C LEU A 67 -3.74 -12.86 -10.58
N VAL A 68 -4.08 -11.84 -9.79
CA VAL A 68 -5.17 -11.90 -8.81
C VAL A 68 -6.51 -12.17 -9.50
N GLY A 69 -6.77 -11.54 -10.64
CA GLY A 69 -7.96 -11.79 -11.44
C GLY A 69 -8.04 -13.23 -11.96
N ALA A 70 -6.92 -13.81 -12.41
CA ALA A 70 -6.86 -15.20 -12.84
C ALA A 70 -7.09 -16.17 -11.67
N VAL A 71 -6.46 -15.93 -10.52
CA VAL A 71 -6.65 -16.72 -9.29
C VAL A 71 -8.10 -16.64 -8.80
N GLY A 72 -8.73 -15.46 -8.86
CA GLY A 72 -10.14 -15.28 -8.52
C GLY A 72 -11.08 -16.09 -9.42
N LYS A 73 -10.86 -16.06 -10.75
CA LYS A 73 -11.63 -16.86 -11.71
C LYS A 73 -11.45 -18.36 -11.49
N LEU A 74 -10.23 -18.80 -11.17
CA LEU A 74 -9.92 -20.18 -10.83
C LEU A 74 -10.70 -20.63 -9.59
N GLY A 75 -10.69 -19.83 -8.51
CA GLY A 75 -11.45 -20.15 -7.30
C GLY A 75 -12.96 -20.24 -7.56
N ASN A 76 -13.52 -19.38 -8.41
CA ASN A 76 -14.93 -19.48 -8.79
C ASN A 76 -15.24 -20.76 -9.59
N ALA A 77 -14.34 -21.18 -10.50
CA ALA A 77 -14.47 -22.44 -11.22
C ALA A 77 -14.44 -23.64 -10.27
N PHE A 78 -13.53 -23.65 -9.28
CA PHE A 78 -13.48 -24.70 -8.26
C PHE A 78 -14.75 -24.76 -7.40
N ASN A 79 -15.35 -23.61 -7.05
CA ASN A 79 -16.62 -23.57 -6.32
C ASN A 79 -17.75 -24.21 -7.13
N LEU A 80 -17.87 -23.88 -8.42
CA LEU A 80 -18.89 -24.46 -9.31
C LEU A 80 -18.72 -25.96 -9.54
N LEU A 81 -17.47 -26.45 -9.62
CA LEU A 81 -17.16 -27.84 -9.94
C LEU A 81 -17.21 -28.78 -8.73
N PHE A 82 -16.85 -28.30 -7.54
CA PHE A 82 -16.70 -29.14 -6.35
C PHE A 82 -17.62 -28.73 -5.19
N GLY A 83 -18.46 -27.70 -5.36
CA GLY A 83 -19.40 -27.24 -4.32
C GLY A 83 -18.73 -26.67 -3.06
N ILE A 84 -17.43 -26.41 -3.13
CA ILE A 84 -16.63 -25.92 -2.00
C ILE A 84 -16.91 -24.43 -1.85
N ASN A 85 -17.77 -24.07 -0.91
CA ASN A 85 -18.05 -22.67 -0.53
C ASN A 85 -16.89 -22.16 0.34
N GLY A 86 -15.75 -21.88 -0.31
CA GLY A 86 -14.54 -21.42 0.35
C GLY A 86 -14.06 -20.10 -0.25
N ILE A 87 -13.87 -19.11 0.61
CA ILE A 87 -13.05 -17.93 0.34
C ILE A 87 -11.63 -18.40 0.01
N ILE A 88 -11.09 -17.94 -1.11
CA ILE A 88 -9.68 -18.14 -1.45
C ILE A 88 -8.90 -17.38 -0.37
N ALA A 89 -8.02 -18.08 0.34
CA ALA A 89 -7.17 -17.49 1.36
C ALA A 89 -6.25 -16.44 0.72
N SER A 90 -6.70 -15.19 0.71
CA SER A 90 -5.94 -14.03 0.26
C SER A 90 -5.62 -13.15 1.46
N ASN A 91 -4.44 -12.53 1.41
CA ASN A 91 -3.90 -11.61 2.42
C ASN A 91 -4.91 -10.50 2.81
N ASP A 92 -5.74 -10.05 1.87
CA ASP A 92 -6.75 -9.00 2.11
C ASP A 92 -8.03 -9.53 2.75
N VAL A 93 -8.52 -10.70 2.32
CA VAL A 93 -9.80 -11.28 2.77
C VAL A 93 -9.71 -11.73 4.22
N ILE A 94 -8.62 -12.39 4.59
CA ILE A 94 -8.40 -12.91 5.94
C ILE A 94 -8.32 -11.76 6.95
N SER A 95 -7.55 -10.72 6.63
CA SER A 95 -7.39 -9.54 7.49
C SER A 95 -8.71 -8.78 7.69
N GLY A 96 -9.53 -8.65 6.64
CA GLY A 96 -10.86 -8.03 6.72
C GLY A 96 -11.87 -8.84 7.56
N LEU A 97 -11.81 -10.17 7.49
CA LEU A 97 -12.63 -11.06 8.33
C LEU A 97 -12.27 -10.92 9.81
N PHE A 98 -10.97 -10.87 10.13
CA PHE A 98 -10.51 -10.69 11.50
C PHE A 98 -10.81 -9.31 12.07
N LEU A 99 -10.84 -8.26 11.23
CA LEU A 99 -11.19 -6.92 11.70
C LEU A 99 -12.62 -6.85 12.25
N ASN A 100 -13.56 -7.54 11.60
CA ASN A 100 -14.96 -7.60 12.03
C ASN A 100 -15.19 -8.61 13.16
N SER A 101 -14.49 -9.76 13.12
CA SER A 101 -14.75 -10.87 14.02
C SER A 101 -13.96 -10.77 15.35
N LEU A 102 -12.72 -10.26 15.30
CA LEU A 102 -11.81 -10.18 16.46
C LEU A 102 -10.98 -8.87 16.44
N PRO A 103 -11.62 -7.68 16.59
CA PRO A 103 -10.94 -6.39 16.46
C PRO A 103 -9.79 -6.20 17.46
N LYS A 104 -9.89 -6.79 18.66
CA LYS A 104 -8.84 -6.73 19.68
C LYS A 104 -7.53 -7.39 19.22
N ILE A 105 -7.62 -8.49 18.47
CA ILE A 105 -6.45 -9.21 17.96
C ILE A 105 -5.82 -8.45 16.79
N VAL A 106 -6.62 -7.83 15.93
CA VAL A 106 -6.09 -6.98 14.86
C VAL A 106 -5.38 -5.76 15.43
N LEU A 107 -5.93 -5.14 16.49
CA LEU A 107 -5.28 -4.04 17.19
C LEU A 107 -3.94 -4.46 17.83
N ALA A 108 -3.92 -5.63 18.48
CA ALA A 108 -2.68 -6.19 19.03
C ALA A 108 -1.66 -6.50 17.92
N GLY A 109 -2.11 -7.02 16.77
CA GLY A 109 -1.27 -7.27 15.60
C GLY A 109 -0.65 -5.99 15.03
N ALA A 110 -1.44 -4.91 14.91
CA ALA A 110 -0.95 -3.60 14.51
C ALA A 110 0.10 -3.06 15.51
N LEU A 111 -0.14 -3.24 16.81
CA LEU A 111 0.81 -2.84 17.85
C LEU A 111 2.12 -3.65 17.76
N ILE A 112 2.03 -4.97 17.53
CA ILE A 112 3.20 -5.84 17.32
C ILE A 112 3.98 -5.39 16.09
N MET A 113 3.32 -5.02 14.99
CA MET A 113 3.99 -4.50 13.79
C MET A 113 4.77 -3.21 14.07
N ILE A 114 4.20 -2.30 14.86
CA ILE A 114 4.88 -1.06 15.28
C ILE A 114 6.07 -1.38 16.19
N CYS A 115 5.89 -2.24 17.20
CA CYS A 115 6.95 -2.65 18.10
C CYS A 115 8.08 -3.40 17.36
N ALA A 116 7.74 -4.27 16.41
CA ALA A 116 8.70 -4.99 15.59
C ALA A 116 9.51 -4.05 14.71
N MET A 117 8.88 -3.04 14.10
CA MET A 117 9.57 -2.05 13.28
C MET A 117 10.52 -1.19 14.13
N LEU A 118 10.09 -0.76 15.31
CA LEU A 118 10.96 -0.06 16.28
C LEU A 118 12.17 -0.91 16.66
N LEU A 119 11.93 -2.18 17.01
CA LEU A 119 13.01 -3.11 17.36
C LEU A 119 13.96 -3.32 16.19
N ASN A 120 13.44 -3.46 14.97
CA ASN A 120 14.24 -3.63 13.75
C ASN A 120 15.17 -2.43 13.51
N ILE A 121 14.66 -1.20 13.69
CA ILE A 121 15.48 0.03 13.58
C ILE A 121 16.55 0.09 14.68
N VAL A 122 16.21 -0.25 15.93
CA VAL A 122 17.16 -0.27 17.05
C VAL A 122 18.28 -1.29 16.79
N LEU A 123 17.93 -2.49 16.33
CA LEU A 123 18.88 -3.52 15.97
C LEU A 123 19.76 -3.10 14.78
N ALA A 124 19.20 -2.47 13.75
CA ALA A 124 19.97 -1.93 12.62
C ALA A 124 20.94 -0.82 13.03
N CYS A 125 20.71 -0.15 14.17
CA CYS A 125 21.60 0.87 14.71
C CYS A 125 22.76 0.27 15.53
N ILE A 126 22.49 -0.79 16.30
CA ILE A 126 23.50 -1.42 17.19
C ILE A 126 24.35 -2.45 16.43
N THR A 127 23.76 -3.15 15.45
CA THR A 127 24.42 -4.26 14.73
C THR A 127 25.01 -3.76 13.41
N SER A 128 26.13 -4.34 12.98
CA SER A 128 26.77 -3.97 11.70
C SER A 128 25.94 -4.32 10.45
N TYR A 129 24.85 -5.06 10.61
CA TYR A 129 23.92 -5.43 9.54
C TYR A 129 22.87 -4.31 9.38
N LYS A 130 23.18 -3.32 8.54
CA LYS A 130 22.31 -2.17 8.25
C LYS A 130 21.16 -2.51 7.30
N TYR A 131 20.35 -3.50 7.65
CA TYR A 131 19.12 -3.83 6.95
C TYR A 131 17.94 -3.37 7.80
N ILE A 132 17.08 -2.52 7.22
CA ILE A 132 15.79 -2.09 7.77
C ILE A 132 14.72 -2.79 6.93
#